data_AF-A0A8J2J9N3-F1
#
_entry.id   AF-A0A8J2J9N3-F1
#
_cell.length_a   1.000
_cell.length_b   1.000
_cell.length_c   1.000
_cell.angle_alpha   90.00
_cell.angle_beta   90.00
_cell.angle_gamma   90.00
#
_symmetry.space_group_name_H-M   'P 1'
#
loop_
_entity.id
_entity.type
_entity.pdbx_description
1 polymer ?
#
loop_
_entity_poly.entity_id
_entity_poly.type
_entity_poly.pdbx_seq_one_letter_code
_entity_poly.pdbx_strand_id
1 'polypeptide(L)'
;MGWGGGETLPNNSLYFGTFKPEEYSPAVHNGQYRCSVMNPVGTLLSSIFSVRAIVDHAFEVYIADGGSDGSEAVEGNPTILHCDVSPSFYKEFIQITSWKSVDQFGYETEIQSDGS
;
A
#
# COMPACT_ATOMS: atom_id res chain seq x y z
N MET A 1 23.11 15.79 -19.29
CA MET A 1 22.88 14.90 -18.12
C MET A 1 21.38 14.69 -18.05
N GLY A 2 20.91 13.54 -18.53
CA GLY A 2 19.49 13.22 -18.60
C GLY A 2 18.96 12.97 -17.19
N TRP A 3 17.92 13.69 -16.81
CA TRP A 3 17.19 13.45 -15.57
C TRP A 3 16.41 12.14 -15.74
N GLY A 4 16.96 11.05 -15.22
CA GLY A 4 16.25 9.78 -15.15
C GLY A 4 15.13 9.89 -14.12
N GLY A 5 13.88 9.98 -14.57
CA GLY A 5 12.74 9.71 -13.70
C GLY A 5 11.37 10.21 -14.09
N GLY A 6 11.19 10.78 -15.28
CA GLY A 6 9.87 11.14 -15.77
C GLY A 6 10.04 12.01 -16.99
N GLU A 7 9.08 11.92 -17.91
CA GLU A 7 9.09 12.75 -19.11
C GLU A 7 8.23 13.98 -18.87
N THR A 8 8.78 15.17 -19.12
CA THR A 8 7.96 16.38 -19.16
C THR A 8 7.34 16.49 -20.55
N LEU A 9 6.03 16.41 -20.62
CA LEU A 9 5.28 16.53 -21.87
C LEU A 9 5.25 18.00 -22.38
N PRO A 10 4.91 18.24 -23.65
CA PRO A 10 4.82 19.60 -24.21
C PRO A 10 3.82 20.53 -23.49
N ASN A 11 2.88 19.97 -22.74
CA ASN A 11 1.93 20.71 -21.91
C ASN A 11 2.43 20.97 -20.47
N ASN A 12 3.74 20.78 -20.22
CA ASN A 12 4.40 20.93 -18.92
C ASN A 12 3.92 19.96 -17.82
N SER A 13 3.24 18.87 -18.19
CA SER A 13 2.91 17.80 -17.25
C SER A 13 4.10 16.86 -17.07
N LEU A 14 4.34 16.41 -15.84
CA LEU A 14 5.28 15.33 -15.54
C LEU A 14 4.57 13.99 -15.72
N TYR A 15 5.03 13.17 -16.66
CA TYR A 15 4.44 11.89 -17.01
C TYR A 15 5.28 10.72 -16.48
N PHE A 16 4.60 9.81 -15.77
CA PHE A 16 5.13 8.53 -15.34
C PHE A 16 4.43 7.42 -16.14
N GLY A 17 5.17 6.82 -17.07
CA GLY A 17 4.66 5.72 -17.89
C GLY A 17 4.44 4.44 -17.09
N THR A 18 3.72 3.49 -17.69
CA THR A 18 3.68 2.11 -17.19
C THR A 18 5.05 1.49 -17.29
N PHE A 19 5.44 0.69 -16.30
CA PHE A 19 6.73 0.03 -16.23
C PHE A 19 6.56 -1.41 -15.73
N LYS A 20 7.50 -2.28 -16.08
CA LYS A 20 7.55 -3.64 -15.53
C LYS A 20 8.19 -3.64 -14.13
N PRO A 21 7.91 -4.64 -13.27
CA PRO A 21 8.55 -4.76 -11.96
C PRO A 21 10.08 -4.60 -11.99
N GLU A 22 10.74 -5.14 -13.00
CA GLU A 22 12.20 -5.11 -13.15
C GLU A 22 12.75 -3.72 -13.49
N GLU A 23 11.89 -2.82 -13.97
CA GLU A 23 12.22 -1.44 -14.34
C GLU A 23 11.99 -0.47 -13.18
N TYR A 24 11.56 -0.98 -12.02
CA TYR A 24 11.37 -0.15 -10.83
C TYR A 24 12.70 0.48 -10.38
N SER A 25 12.81 1.78 -10.59
CA SER A 25 13.87 2.61 -10.00
C SER A 25 13.33 3.44 -8.82
N PRO A 26 13.84 3.27 -7.59
CA PRO A 26 13.45 4.10 -6.44
C PRO A 26 13.63 5.60 -6.69
N ALA A 27 14.65 6.00 -7.46
CA ALA A 27 14.92 7.41 -7.76
C ALA A 27 13.80 8.09 -8.58
N VAL A 28 13.02 7.27 -9.28
CA VAL A 28 11.92 7.68 -10.16
C VAL A 28 10.58 7.49 -9.46
N HIS A 29 10.39 6.27 -8.95
CA HIS A 29 9.11 5.78 -8.48
C HIS A 29 8.87 5.99 -6.98
N ASN A 30 9.85 6.46 -6.21
CA ASN A 30 9.67 6.73 -4.78
C ASN A 30 10.45 8.00 -4.39
N GLY A 31 9.90 9.15 -4.77
CA GLY A 31 10.59 10.43 -4.69
C GLY A 31 9.67 11.62 -4.45
N GLN A 32 10.27 12.77 -4.18
CA GLN A 32 9.60 14.04 -4.02
C GLN A 32 9.90 14.94 -5.21
N TYR A 33 8.85 15.61 -5.71
CA TYR A 33 8.89 16.42 -6.91
C TYR A 33 8.32 17.81 -6.64
N ARG A 34 8.74 18.78 -7.44
CA ARG A 34 8.16 20.13 -7.47
C ARG A 34 8.33 20.73 -8.86
N CYS A 35 7.38 21.55 -9.27
CA CYS A 35 7.48 22.32 -10.49
C CYS A 35 8.35 23.57 -10.26
N SER A 36 9.14 23.93 -11.28
CA SER A 36 9.96 25.12 -11.29
C SER A 36 9.67 25.92 -12.56
N VAL A 37 9.33 27.20 -12.38
CA VAL A 37 9.13 28.15 -13.48
C VAL A 37 10.18 29.23 -13.37
N MET A 38 10.94 29.44 -14.44
CA MET A 38 12.06 30.39 -14.47
C MET A 38 11.83 31.47 -15.52
N ASN A 39 12.17 32.70 -15.16
CA ASN A 39 12.30 33.83 -16.07
C ASN A 39 13.63 34.57 -15.80
N PRO A 40 14.02 35.57 -16.60
CA PRO A 40 15.29 36.30 -16.39
C PRO A 40 15.40 37.04 -15.04
N VAL A 41 14.29 37.28 -14.35
CA VAL A 41 14.25 37.96 -13.05
C VAL A 41 14.44 36.96 -11.89
N GLY A 42 13.99 35.72 -12.05
CA GLY A 42 14.10 34.71 -11.00
C GLY A 42 13.35 33.41 -11.28
N THR A 43 13.20 32.60 -10.24
CA THR A 43 12.57 31.27 -10.28
C THR A 43 11.49 31.16 -9.22
N LEU A 44 10.31 30.69 -9.62
CA LEU A 44 9.21 30.31 -8.73
C LEU A 44 9.16 28.78 -8.60
N LEU A 45 8.86 28.29 -7.40
CA LEU A 45 8.73 26.87 -7.09
C LEU A 45 7.33 26.56 -6.56
N SER A 46 6.77 25.42 -6.96
CA SER A 46 5.53 24.90 -6.37
C SER A 46 5.77 24.29 -4.98
N SER A 47 4.69 23.90 -4.31
CA SER A 47 4.76 22.95 -3.20
C SER A 47 5.38 21.62 -3.65
N ILE A 48 6.01 20.93 -2.70
CA ILE A 48 6.58 19.60 -2.91
C ILE A 48 5.45 18.58 -2.84
N PHE A 49 5.42 17.63 -3.77
CA PHE A 49 4.52 16.47 -3.76
C PHE A 49 5.32 15.18 -3.82
N SER A 50 4.80 14.12 -3.19
CA SER A 50 5.44 12.80 -3.15
C SER A 50 4.81 11.88 -4.20
N VAL A 51 5.65 11.17 -4.93
CA VAL A 51 5.25 10.09 -5.84
C VAL A 51 5.77 8.78 -5.28
N ARG A 52 4.86 7.81 -5.12
CA ARG A 52 5.17 6.44 -4.75
C ARG A 52 4.43 5.52 -5.72
N ALA A 53 5.14 4.92 -6.66
CA ALA A 53 4.61 3.85 -7.49
C ALA A 53 4.77 2.53 -6.74
N ILE A 54 3.72 1.71 -6.78
CA ILE A 54 3.67 0.41 -6.11
C ILE A 54 3.77 -0.65 -7.19
N VAL A 55 4.71 -1.56 -7.02
CA VAL A 55 4.85 -2.75 -7.86
C VAL A 55 4.01 -3.84 -7.25
N ASP A 56 3.14 -4.44 -8.07
CA ASP A 56 2.33 -5.57 -7.66
C ASP A 56 3.24 -6.81 -7.54
N HIS A 57 3.62 -7.15 -6.30
CA HIS A 57 4.23 -8.43 -5.99
C HIS A 57 3.25 -9.27 -5.21
N ALA A 58 3.36 -10.59 -5.38
CA ALA A 58 2.61 -11.54 -4.57
C ALA A 58 2.83 -11.27 -3.08
N PHE A 59 1.74 -11.17 -2.35
CA PHE A 59 1.71 -11.10 -0.89
C PHE A 59 0.93 -12.31 -0.37
N GLU A 60 1.25 -12.69 0.85
CA GLU A 60 0.56 -13.76 1.56
C GLU A 60 -0.29 -13.15 2.66
N VAL A 61 -1.48 -13.72 2.83
CA VAL A 61 -2.41 -13.38 3.91
C VAL A 61 -2.56 -14.61 4.79
N TYR A 62 -2.41 -14.44 6.09
CA TYR A 62 -2.64 -15.49 7.07
C TYR A 62 -3.41 -14.95 8.26
N ILE A 63 -4.14 -15.85 8.93
CA ILE A 63 -4.90 -15.53 10.13
C ILE A 63 -4.03 -15.93 11.32
N ALA A 64 -3.73 -14.96 12.18
CA ALA A 64 -3.08 -15.20 13.47
C ALA A 64 -4.11 -15.05 14.58
N ASP A 65 -4.01 -15.87 15.62
CA ASP A 65 -4.80 -15.77 16.84
C ASP A 65 -3.96 -15.23 18.00
N GLY A 66 -4.60 -14.46 18.88
CA GLY A 66 -3.98 -13.97 20.10
C GLY A 66 -5.02 -13.53 21.12
N GLY A 67 -4.65 -13.59 22.40
CA GLY A 67 -5.41 -12.97 23.47
C GLY A 67 -5.58 -11.47 23.22
N SER A 68 -6.60 -10.86 23.84
CA SER A 68 -6.87 -9.42 23.69
C SER A 68 -5.73 -8.51 24.20
N ASP A 69 -4.80 -9.06 24.96
CA ASP A 69 -3.58 -8.43 25.47
C ASP A 69 -2.31 -8.77 24.66
N GLY A 70 -2.45 -9.53 23.56
CA GLY A 70 -1.33 -10.00 22.72
C GLY A 70 -0.64 -11.27 23.23
N SER A 71 -1.19 -11.94 24.24
CA SER A 71 -0.74 -13.28 24.67
C SER A 71 -1.27 -14.39 23.76
N GLU A 72 -0.90 -15.65 24.01
CA GLU A 72 -1.49 -16.79 23.31
C GLU A 72 -2.98 -16.96 23.65
N ALA A 73 -3.76 -17.53 22.73
CA ALA A 73 -5.16 -17.82 22.98
C ALA A 73 -5.31 -18.86 24.11
N VAL A 74 -6.09 -18.51 25.15
CA VAL A 74 -6.37 -19.39 26.30
C VAL A 74 -7.86 -19.69 26.37
N GLU A 75 -8.20 -20.96 26.61
CA GLU A 75 -9.59 -21.39 26.76
C GLU A 75 -10.31 -20.58 27.87
N GLY A 76 -11.53 -20.13 27.55
CA GLY A 76 -12.35 -19.31 28.44
C GLY A 76 -12.06 -17.81 28.38
N ASN A 77 -10.97 -17.39 27.75
CA ASN A 77 -10.66 -15.98 27.53
C ASN A 77 -11.08 -15.51 26.12
N PRO A 78 -11.45 -14.23 25.97
CA PRO A 78 -11.63 -13.63 24.65
C PRO A 78 -10.34 -13.70 23.82
N THR A 79 -10.49 -14.06 22.55
CA THR A 79 -9.41 -14.11 21.56
C THR A 79 -9.74 -13.17 20.42
N ILE A 80 -8.71 -12.53 19.87
CA ILE A 80 -8.78 -11.69 18.69
C ILE A 80 -8.13 -12.44 17.54
N LEU A 81 -8.83 -12.50 16.41
CA LEU A 81 -8.25 -12.95 15.15
C LEU A 81 -7.68 -11.75 14.40
N HIS A 82 -6.41 -11.85 14.04
CA HIS A 82 -5.68 -10.86 13.27
C HIS A 82 -5.50 -11.36 11.83
N CYS A 83 -5.87 -10.53 10.86
CA CYS A 83 -5.53 -10.75 9.46
C CYS A 83 -4.16 -10.11 9.20
N ASP A 84 -3.12 -10.94 9.10
CA ASP A 84 -1.78 -10.48 8.82
C ASP A 84 -1.44 -10.62 7.34
N VAL A 85 -0.68 -9.64 6.85
CA VAL A 85 -0.22 -9.56 5.46
C VAL A 85 1.30 -9.48 5.47
N SER A 86 1.92 -10.37 4.70
CA SER A 86 3.36 -10.40 4.47
C SER A 86 3.66 -10.19 2.98
N PRO A 87 4.52 -9.23 2.60
CA PRO A 87 5.21 -8.25 3.45
C PRO A 87 4.29 -7.19 4.09
N SER A 88 4.70 -6.65 5.24
CA SER A 88 3.88 -5.73 6.04
C SER A 88 3.53 -4.41 5.36
N PHE A 89 4.29 -3.96 4.36
CA PHE A 89 3.99 -2.72 3.63
C PHE A 89 2.66 -2.82 2.87
N TYR A 90 2.23 -4.02 2.45
CA TYR A 90 0.94 -4.20 1.78
C TYR A 90 -0.27 -3.94 2.69
N LYS A 91 -0.08 -3.92 4.01
CA LYS A 91 -1.13 -3.57 4.97
C LYS A 91 -1.70 -2.16 4.73
N GLU A 92 -0.93 -1.25 4.11
CA GLU A 92 -1.43 0.11 3.78
C GLU A 92 -2.35 0.13 2.54
N PHE A 93 -2.38 -0.95 1.76
CA PHE A 93 -3.15 -1.04 0.50
C PHE A 93 -4.29 -2.06 0.53
N ILE A 94 -4.40 -2.84 1.61
CA ILE A 94 -5.40 -3.92 1.75
C ILE A 94 -6.30 -3.59 2.94
N GLN A 95 -7.58 -3.95 2.80
CA GLN A 95 -8.56 -3.86 3.88
C GLN A 95 -9.28 -5.19 4.02
N ILE A 96 -9.63 -5.53 5.26
CA ILE A 96 -10.47 -6.70 5.55
C ILE A 96 -11.89 -6.40 5.06
N THR A 97 -12.42 -7.24 4.18
CA THR A 97 -13.78 -7.07 3.65
C THR A 97 -14.82 -7.84 4.45
N SER A 98 -14.47 -9.05 4.90
CA SER A 98 -15.38 -9.96 5.59
C SER A 98 -14.58 -11.03 6.33
N TRP A 99 -15.09 -11.50 7.46
CA TRP A 99 -14.62 -12.73 8.10
C TRP A 99 -15.56 -13.88 7.76
N LYS A 100 -15.01 -15.05 7.46
CA LYS A 100 -15.79 -16.25 7.16
C LYS A 100 -15.33 -17.41 8.04
N SER A 101 -16.30 -18.13 8.58
CA SER A 101 -16.07 -19.41 9.25
C SER A 101 -16.33 -20.54 8.27
N VAL A 102 -15.50 -21.58 8.32
CA VAL A 102 -15.65 -22.80 7.53
C VAL A 102 -15.83 -23.95 8.51
N ASP A 103 -16.92 -24.70 8.33
CA ASP A 103 -17.16 -25.88 9.16
C ASP A 103 -16.34 -27.10 8.71
N GLN A 104 -16.42 -28.19 9.48
CA GLN A 104 -15.74 -29.45 9.17
C GLN A 104 -16.16 -30.11 7.83
N PHE A 105 -17.26 -29.65 7.24
CA PHE A 105 -17.78 -30.14 5.96
C PHE A 105 -17.47 -29.18 4.80
N GLY A 106 -16.80 -28.06 5.06
CA GLY A 106 -16.42 -27.07 4.06
C GLY A 106 -17.49 -26.04 3.75
N TYR A 107 -18.56 -25.92 4.56
CA TYR A 107 -19.56 -24.88 4.36
C TYR A 107 -19.07 -23.55 4.93
N GLU A 108 -19.07 -22.52 4.09
CA GLU A 108 -18.71 -21.16 4.45
C GLU A 108 -19.91 -20.40 5.03
N THR A 109 -19.70 -19.73 6.17
CA THR A 109 -20.64 -18.77 6.74
C THR A 109 -19.93 -17.45 7.01
N GLU A 110 -20.51 -16.35 6.56
CA GLU A 110 -20.00 -15.01 6.85
C GLU A 110 -20.30 -14.63 8.30
N ILE A 111 -19.27 -14.16 9.01
CA ILE A 111 -19.40 -13.64 10.37
C ILE A 111 -19.87 -12.20 10.25
N GLN A 112 -21.14 -11.96 10.57
CA GLN A 112 -21.67 -10.61 10.64
C GLN A 112 -21.03 -9.89 11.82
N SER A 113 -20.54 -8.67 11.61
CA SER A 113 -20.19 -7.82 12.73
C SER A 113 -21.48 -7.32 13.37
N ASP A 114 -21.57 -7.48 14.68
CA ASP A 114 -22.59 -6.84 15.50
C ASP A 114 -22.23 -5.34 15.51
N GLY A 115 -22.62 -4.62 14.45
CA GLY A 115 -22.24 -3.24 14.20
C GLY A 115 -22.28 -2.41 15.49
N SER A 116 -21.11 -1.98 15.94
CA SER A 116 -20.93 -1.20 17.18
C SER A 116 -21.02 0.29 16.88
#